data_AF-A0A1M3N675-F1
#
_entry.id   AF-A0A1M3N675-F1
#
_cell.length_a   1.000
_cell.length_b   1.000
_cell.length_c   1.000
_cell.angle_alpha   90.00
_cell.angle_beta   90.00
_cell.angle_gamma   90.00
#
_symmetry.space_group_name_H-M   'P 1'
#
loop_
_entity.id
_entity.type
_entity.pdbx_description
1 polymer ?
#
loop_
_entity_poly.entity_id
_entity_poly.type
_entity_poly.pdbx_seq_one_letter_code
_entity_poly.pdbx_strand_id
1 'polypeptide(L)'
;MFAVIALAGSGCSTPSSSPEESAHTGEASQAIQGGSTDSTSKFAVGVCAQGGPLNSMCLGSTCSGALILPNVVATARHCVDQSPQRVDCTVNPTFGGRKSQIRVTTNTTMGANQSGWYAVSSVAVPDDDHICGNDIALLILSQSIPASVAKPIVPGVQYLMWDPDQYTPNFVGIGYGITAPNAGDSGTRRKSKPISVLCIPGSPDMPCPATVNAKEFVGGDGTCSGDSGSSAYEMDLLAKGAPLSFGVLSRGGESDDGTMCMGSVYTRFDAHRDFVLEVAKAASNDWTLYPEPSWTAYKPPATPKPKDAGAPPADSGTKPSGFGLGEACERNKDCESKVCADVGDGTLACSQACDEASESSCPEGFECRESLCLAAAPAPAPPAATTTTTTTGCAATPGSSALSWCSAIFGAAAVLGAVRRRRR
;
A
#
# COMPACT_ATOMS: atom_id res chain seq x y z
N MET A 1 4.76 56.16 70.74
CA MET A 1 3.62 56.22 71.68
C MET A 1 2.36 56.25 70.83
N PHE A 2 1.43 55.33 71.11
CA PHE A 2 0.08 55.07 70.54
C PHE A 2 -0.70 56.33 70.09
N ALA A 3 -1.68 56.36 69.17
CA ALA A 3 -2.79 55.46 68.80
C ALA A 3 -3.33 55.88 67.39
N VAL A 4 -3.76 55.01 66.46
CA VAL A 4 -5.03 54.24 66.29
C VAL A 4 -6.33 55.04 66.46
N ILE A 5 -7.08 55.27 65.35
CA ILE A 5 -8.57 55.21 65.17
C ILE A 5 -8.83 55.07 63.65
N ALA A 6 -9.11 53.87 63.11
CA ALA A 6 -10.41 53.21 62.92
C ALA A 6 -11.26 53.71 61.73
N LEU A 7 -11.35 52.88 60.68
CA LEU A 7 -12.44 52.88 59.70
C LEU A 7 -12.88 51.42 59.46
N ALA A 8 -14.17 51.19 59.69
CA ALA A 8 -14.83 49.90 59.72
C ALA A 8 -14.99 49.28 58.32
N GLY A 9 -15.01 47.96 58.28
CA GLY A 9 -15.09 47.18 57.06
C GLY A 9 -16.51 46.85 56.58
N SER A 10 -16.53 46.20 55.42
CA SER A 10 -17.55 45.26 54.97
C SER A 10 -16.82 44.05 54.41
N GLY A 11 -17.03 42.90 55.02
CA GLY A 11 -16.38 41.64 54.67
C GLY A 11 -17.13 40.88 53.58
N CYS A 12 -16.41 40.02 52.88
CA CYS A 12 -16.91 38.71 52.49
C CYS A 12 -15.76 37.70 52.58
N SER A 13 -16.01 36.64 53.33
CA SER A 13 -15.09 35.57 53.71
C SER A 13 -14.77 34.65 52.53
N THR A 14 -13.49 34.35 52.33
CA THR A 14 -13.02 33.20 51.54
C THR A 14 -12.57 32.09 52.49
N PRO A 15 -13.05 30.85 52.35
CA PRO A 15 -12.36 29.70 52.93
C PRO A 15 -11.28 29.21 51.95
N SER A 16 -10.03 29.17 52.42
CA SER A 16 -8.97 28.36 51.83
C SER A 16 -8.89 27.02 52.57
N SER A 17 -8.85 25.90 51.85
CA SER A 17 -8.28 24.58 52.16
C SER A 17 -9.04 23.55 51.29
N SER A 18 -8.46 22.62 50.51
CA SER A 18 -7.11 22.06 50.36
C SER A 18 -7.01 21.49 48.91
N PRO A 19 -5.85 21.01 48.42
CA PRO A 19 -5.67 20.67 47.01
C PRO A 19 -6.29 19.31 46.68
N GLU A 20 -7.24 19.28 45.75
CA GLU A 20 -7.61 18.05 45.06
C GLU A 20 -6.61 17.81 43.94
N GLU A 21 -5.94 16.67 44.06
CA GLU A 21 -5.14 15.97 43.06
C GLU A 21 -5.83 16.04 41.69
N SER A 22 -5.37 16.97 40.84
CA SER A 22 -5.79 17.01 39.45
C SER A 22 -5.23 15.78 38.76
N ALA A 23 -6.11 14.81 38.55
CA ALA A 23 -5.89 13.71 37.64
C ALA A 23 -5.33 14.25 36.31
N HIS A 24 -4.16 13.76 35.94
CA HIS A 24 -3.59 13.93 34.62
C HIS A 24 -4.51 13.24 33.60
N THR A 25 -5.51 13.95 33.10
CA THR A 25 -6.16 13.61 31.84
C THR A 25 -5.35 14.24 30.73
N GLY A 26 -4.58 13.39 30.04
CA GLY A 26 -3.74 13.78 28.91
C GLY A 26 -4.55 14.48 27.84
N GLU A 27 -4.23 15.75 27.59
CA GLU A 27 -4.69 16.46 26.42
C GLU A 27 -4.15 15.77 25.17
N ALA A 28 -5.05 15.22 24.36
CA ALA A 28 -4.74 14.73 23.03
C ALA A 28 -4.35 15.92 22.14
N SER A 29 -3.05 16.18 21.98
CA SER A 29 -2.52 17.22 21.07
C SER A 29 -2.41 16.69 19.65
N GLN A 30 -2.83 17.46 18.62
CA GLN A 30 -2.79 17.01 17.23
C GLN A 30 -2.31 17.97 16.11
N ALA A 31 -1.52 17.48 15.11
CA ALA A 31 -1.69 17.57 13.63
C ALA A 31 -0.57 16.85 12.73
N ILE A 32 -0.56 16.87 11.36
CA ILE A 32 -0.96 15.87 10.30
C ILE A 32 -2.50 15.80 10.32
N GLN A 33 -3.28 15.38 9.31
CA GLN A 33 -4.73 15.32 9.55
C GLN A 33 -5.02 14.45 10.79
N GLY A 34 -5.31 15.11 11.91
CA GLY A 34 -5.25 14.54 13.25
C GLY A 34 -3.90 13.98 13.78
N GLY A 35 -2.73 14.42 13.30
CA GLY A 35 -1.39 13.97 13.78
C GLY A 35 -0.96 14.59 15.12
N SER A 36 0.30 14.90 15.48
CA SER A 36 0.77 15.83 16.54
C SER A 36 2.13 16.45 16.16
N THR A 37 2.49 17.65 16.65
CA THR A 37 3.83 18.22 16.40
C THR A 37 4.92 17.26 16.88
N ASP A 38 5.85 16.91 15.99
CA ASP A 38 6.91 15.95 16.26
C ASP A 38 8.28 16.62 16.29
N SER A 39 8.82 16.83 17.49
CA SER A 39 10.15 17.42 17.67
C SER A 39 11.27 16.39 17.74
N THR A 40 10.96 15.10 17.86
CA THR A 40 11.91 14.03 18.22
C THR A 40 12.31 13.13 17.06
N SER A 41 11.47 12.94 16.05
CA SER A 41 11.74 12.04 14.91
C SER A 41 12.64 12.73 13.87
N LYS A 42 13.87 13.09 14.26
CA LYS A 42 14.81 13.90 13.45
C LYS A 42 15.20 13.26 12.10
N PHE A 43 14.97 11.96 11.94
CA PHE A 43 15.13 11.24 10.69
C PHE A 43 14.05 11.54 9.65
N ALA A 44 12.88 12.01 10.08
CA ALA A 44 11.85 12.56 9.21
C ALA A 44 12.22 14.01 8.92
N VAL A 45 12.52 14.29 7.65
CA VAL A 45 13.14 15.53 7.22
C VAL A 45 12.21 16.35 6.33
N GLY A 46 12.37 17.67 6.38
CA GLY A 46 11.71 18.58 5.45
C GLY A 46 12.54 18.70 4.18
N VAL A 47 11.91 18.60 3.03
CA VAL A 47 12.52 18.79 1.70
C VAL A 47 11.99 20.08 1.12
N CYS A 48 12.89 21.00 0.78
CA CYS A 48 12.54 22.26 0.14
C CYS A 48 13.18 22.31 -1.24
N ALA A 49 12.35 22.33 -2.29
CA ALA A 49 12.79 22.57 -3.66
C ALA A 49 12.47 24.00 -4.07
N GLN A 50 13.32 24.62 -4.90
CA GLN A 50 13.20 26.04 -5.29
C GLN A 50 13.22 27.00 -4.09
N GLY A 51 13.96 26.63 -3.03
CA GLY A 51 13.90 27.31 -1.72
C GLY A 51 14.69 28.61 -1.61
N GLY A 52 15.44 29.01 -2.63
CA GLY A 52 16.37 30.13 -2.56
C GLY A 52 17.71 29.78 -1.86
N PRO A 53 18.49 30.80 -1.41
CA PRO A 53 19.80 30.61 -0.81
C PRO A 53 19.77 29.71 0.44
N LEU A 54 20.84 28.94 0.70
CA LEU A 54 20.94 28.09 1.89
C LEU A 54 20.67 28.89 3.19
N ASN A 55 19.98 28.28 4.16
CA ASN A 55 19.55 28.87 5.43
C ASN A 55 18.44 29.94 5.35
N SER A 56 17.81 30.15 4.19
CA SER A 56 16.57 30.94 4.09
C SER A 56 15.33 30.12 4.50
N MET A 57 14.20 30.81 4.67
CA MET A 57 12.89 30.17 4.75
C MET A 57 12.62 29.38 3.47
N CYS A 58 11.91 28.24 3.56
CA CYS A 58 11.44 27.57 2.35
C CYS A 58 10.40 28.43 1.64
N LEU A 59 10.77 29.03 0.51
CA LEU A 59 9.89 29.84 -0.34
C LEU A 59 9.34 29.08 -1.55
N GLY A 60 9.78 27.82 -1.72
CA GLY A 60 9.41 26.98 -2.85
C GLY A 60 8.47 25.84 -2.46
N SER A 61 8.60 24.72 -3.16
CA SER A 61 7.80 23.53 -2.89
C SER A 61 8.28 22.85 -1.60
N THR A 62 7.40 22.82 -0.61
CA THR A 62 7.58 22.08 0.64
C THR A 62 7.14 20.64 0.45
N CYS A 63 8.04 19.73 0.79
CA CYS A 63 7.83 18.29 0.82
C CYS A 63 8.46 17.70 2.08
N SER A 64 8.32 16.40 2.22
CA SER A 64 8.88 15.60 3.29
C SER A 64 9.84 14.54 2.74
N GLY A 65 10.58 13.90 3.63
CA GLY A 65 11.51 12.82 3.30
C GLY A 65 11.95 12.04 4.54
N ALA A 66 12.78 11.03 4.33
CA ALA A 66 13.40 10.27 5.40
C ALA A 66 14.90 10.08 5.17
N LEU A 67 15.70 10.30 6.20
CA LEU A 67 17.13 10.01 6.20
C LEU A 67 17.35 8.49 6.25
N ILE A 68 17.84 7.88 5.17
CA ILE A 68 18.06 6.42 5.08
C ILE A 68 19.54 6.04 5.19
N LEU A 69 20.45 7.00 4.96
CA LEU A 69 21.88 6.93 5.28
C LEU A 69 22.34 8.29 5.78
N PRO A 70 23.54 8.43 6.40
CA PRO A 70 24.00 9.71 6.94
C PRO A 70 23.97 10.87 5.93
N ASN A 71 24.11 10.58 4.63
CA ASN A 71 24.06 11.56 3.54
C ASN A 71 23.02 11.23 2.45
N VAL A 72 22.05 10.33 2.70
CA VAL A 72 21.01 9.99 1.71
C VAL A 72 19.63 10.14 2.32
N VAL A 73 18.80 10.90 1.62
CA VAL A 73 17.40 11.13 1.98
C VAL A 73 16.50 10.57 0.89
N ALA A 74 15.53 9.75 1.27
CA ALA A 74 14.47 9.32 0.38
C ALA A 74 13.30 10.31 0.40
N THR A 75 12.73 10.59 -0.76
CA THR A 75 11.55 11.43 -0.95
C THR A 75 10.80 11.00 -2.22
N ALA A 76 9.69 11.65 -2.53
CA ALA A 76 8.98 11.45 -3.80
C ALA A 76 9.70 12.21 -4.93
N ARG A 77 9.71 11.66 -6.14
CA ARG A 77 10.34 12.30 -7.29
C ARG A 77 9.63 13.60 -7.68
N HIS A 78 8.31 13.67 -7.58
CA HIS A 78 7.57 14.91 -7.86
C HIS A 78 7.93 16.07 -6.91
N CYS A 79 8.59 15.79 -5.78
CA CYS A 79 9.13 16.83 -4.91
C CYS A 79 10.32 17.55 -5.54
N VAL A 80 11.09 16.85 -6.38
CA VAL A 80 12.34 17.35 -6.97
C VAL A 80 12.29 17.50 -8.49
N ASP A 81 11.35 16.86 -9.18
CA ASP A 81 11.08 17.02 -10.60
C ASP A 81 9.70 17.64 -10.81
N GLN A 82 9.48 18.28 -11.95
CA GLN A 82 8.16 18.79 -12.34
C GLN A 82 7.19 17.62 -12.57
N SER A 83 5.93 17.79 -12.18
CA SER A 83 4.87 16.81 -12.43
C SER A 83 3.55 17.54 -12.74
N PRO A 84 2.60 16.86 -13.40
CA PRO A 84 1.21 17.32 -13.47
C PRO A 84 0.61 17.45 -12.06
N GLN A 85 -0.40 18.34 -11.94
CA GLN A 85 -1.16 18.50 -10.70
C GLN A 85 -2.10 17.32 -10.42
N ARG A 86 -2.55 16.64 -11.47
CA ARG A 86 -3.40 15.45 -11.38
C ARG A 86 -2.70 14.29 -12.07
N VAL A 87 -2.61 13.17 -11.38
CA VAL A 87 -1.99 11.95 -11.88
C VAL A 87 -3.09 10.94 -12.19
N ASP A 88 -3.17 10.53 -13.45
CA ASP A 88 -4.03 9.45 -13.91
C ASP A 88 -3.14 8.29 -14.38
N CYS A 89 -3.13 7.20 -13.62
CA CYS A 89 -2.30 6.04 -13.92
C CYS A 89 -2.79 5.21 -15.12
N THR A 90 -3.98 5.50 -15.66
CA THR A 90 -4.44 4.85 -16.90
C THR A 90 -3.71 5.38 -18.13
N VAL A 91 -3.29 6.64 -18.10
CA VAL A 91 -2.44 7.27 -19.13
C VAL A 91 -0.97 7.36 -18.72
N ASN A 92 -0.69 7.14 -17.43
CA ASN A 92 0.63 7.09 -16.80
C ASN A 92 1.54 8.24 -17.27
N PRO A 93 1.32 9.48 -16.79
CA PRO A 93 2.12 10.62 -17.21
C PRO A 93 3.60 10.47 -16.80
N THR A 94 4.47 11.24 -17.44
CA THR A 94 5.91 11.27 -17.11
C THR A 94 6.32 12.51 -16.31
N PHE A 95 7.46 12.42 -15.65
CA PHE A 95 8.09 13.56 -14.97
C PHE A 95 8.68 14.56 -15.97
N GLY A 96 8.61 15.84 -15.61
CA GLY A 96 9.27 16.93 -16.32
C GLY A 96 10.68 17.23 -15.79
N GLY A 97 11.13 18.48 -15.98
CA GLY A 97 12.50 18.87 -15.61
C GLY A 97 12.77 18.91 -14.11
N ARG A 98 14.04 18.72 -13.74
CA ARG A 98 14.56 18.84 -12.37
C ARG A 98 14.37 20.26 -11.82
N LYS A 99 13.82 20.36 -10.61
CA LYS A 99 13.76 21.60 -9.82
C LYS A 99 15.14 21.96 -9.28
N SER A 100 15.41 23.26 -9.15
CA SER A 100 16.67 23.78 -8.63
C SER A 100 16.65 23.99 -7.11
N GLN A 101 17.83 24.24 -6.53
CA GLN A 101 18.00 24.66 -5.13
C GLN A 101 17.29 23.75 -4.11
N ILE A 102 17.57 22.45 -4.22
CA ILE A 102 17.01 21.44 -3.33
C ILE A 102 17.85 21.40 -2.04
N ARG A 103 17.18 21.46 -0.90
CA ARG A 103 17.80 21.39 0.43
C ARG A 103 16.92 20.63 1.41
N VAL A 104 17.55 20.09 2.45
CA VAL A 104 16.91 19.26 3.46
C VAL A 104 17.10 19.87 4.84
N THR A 105 16.13 19.74 5.73
CA THR A 105 16.28 20.10 7.15
C THR A 105 15.77 19.01 8.08
N THR A 106 16.45 18.82 9.20
CA THR A 106 16.03 17.95 10.31
C THR A 106 15.24 18.71 11.38
N ASN A 107 15.16 20.04 11.25
CA ASN A 107 14.51 20.90 12.22
C ASN A 107 13.01 20.65 12.26
N THR A 108 12.40 20.83 13.42
CA THR A 108 10.96 20.67 13.60
C THR A 108 10.17 21.64 12.72
N THR A 109 10.73 22.80 12.37
CA THR A 109 10.10 23.79 11.48
C THR A 109 11.02 24.19 10.33
N MET A 110 10.44 24.47 9.16
CA MET A 110 11.13 24.91 7.94
C MET A 110 11.21 26.45 7.84
N GLY A 111 11.24 27.13 8.98
CA GLY A 111 11.19 28.59 9.09
C GLY A 111 12.49 29.31 8.70
N ALA A 112 12.39 30.63 8.58
CA ALA A 112 13.53 31.51 8.25
C ALA A 112 14.65 31.48 9.31
N ASN A 113 15.87 31.78 8.89
CA ASN A 113 17.03 32.05 9.75
C ASN A 113 17.46 30.89 10.67
N GLN A 114 17.12 29.66 10.30
CA GLN A 114 17.55 28.49 11.05
C GLN A 114 18.80 27.89 10.40
N SER A 115 19.87 27.75 11.19
CA SER A 115 20.90 26.75 10.92
C SER A 115 20.26 25.35 10.87
N GLY A 116 20.85 24.42 10.14
CA GLY A 116 20.35 23.04 10.04
C GLY A 116 19.75 22.68 8.68
N TRP A 117 19.99 23.50 7.66
CA TRP A 117 19.77 23.11 6.27
C TRP A 117 21.01 22.41 5.70
N TYR A 118 20.76 21.33 4.98
CA TYR A 118 21.74 20.54 4.25
C TYR A 118 21.48 20.72 2.76
N ALA A 119 22.51 21.13 2.02
CA ALA A 119 22.44 21.20 0.57
C ALA A 119 22.42 19.79 -0.03
N VAL A 120 21.67 19.62 -1.12
CA VAL A 120 21.69 18.41 -1.94
C VAL A 120 22.74 18.61 -3.05
N SER A 121 23.69 17.68 -3.15
CA SER A 121 24.74 17.69 -4.19
C SER A 121 24.30 16.96 -5.46
N SER A 122 23.49 15.91 -5.31
CA SER A 122 22.98 15.11 -6.42
C SER A 122 21.62 14.50 -6.08
N VAL A 123 20.86 14.16 -7.11
CA VAL A 123 19.55 13.52 -6.99
C VAL A 123 19.52 12.36 -7.97
N ALA A 124 19.32 11.16 -7.43
CA ALA A 124 19.10 9.95 -8.19
C ALA A 124 17.59 9.64 -8.26
N VAL A 125 17.17 9.15 -9.42
CA VAL A 125 15.79 8.74 -9.72
C VAL A 125 15.84 7.44 -10.53
N PRO A 126 14.78 6.61 -10.53
CA PRO A 126 14.69 5.50 -11.46
C PRO A 126 14.75 5.95 -12.92
N ASP A 127 15.29 5.10 -13.79
CA ASP A 127 15.39 5.35 -15.23
C ASP A 127 14.02 5.53 -15.89
N ASP A 128 13.02 4.80 -15.39
CA ASP A 128 11.63 4.94 -15.82
C ASP A 128 11.07 6.29 -15.34
N ASP A 129 10.68 7.14 -16.29
CA ASP A 129 10.19 8.48 -16.07
C ASP A 129 8.67 8.56 -15.87
N HIS A 130 7.96 7.44 -15.89
CA HIS A 130 6.54 7.39 -15.58
C HIS A 130 6.28 7.60 -14.09
N ILE A 131 5.27 8.41 -13.76
CA ILE A 131 4.95 8.77 -12.38
C ILE A 131 4.46 7.56 -11.58
N CYS A 132 3.50 6.81 -12.11
CA CYS A 132 2.90 5.72 -11.36
C CYS A 132 3.89 4.57 -11.22
N GLY A 133 4.18 4.20 -9.97
CA GLY A 133 5.17 3.20 -9.64
C GLY A 133 6.61 3.68 -9.58
N ASN A 134 6.98 4.87 -10.08
CA ASN A 134 8.37 5.36 -10.02
C ASN A 134 8.51 6.75 -9.40
N ASP A 135 7.51 7.19 -8.62
CA ASP A 135 7.57 8.43 -7.86
C ASP A 135 8.43 8.28 -6.58
N ILE A 136 9.73 8.11 -6.78
CA ILE A 136 10.75 8.00 -5.75
C ILE A 136 12.04 8.68 -6.20
N ALA A 137 12.66 9.41 -5.30
CA ALA A 137 13.97 10.02 -5.50
C ALA A 137 14.84 9.86 -4.26
N LEU A 138 16.13 9.72 -4.49
CA LEU A 138 17.15 9.68 -3.44
C LEU A 138 18.04 10.92 -3.58
N LEU A 139 18.05 11.74 -2.54
CA LEU A 139 18.83 12.97 -2.46
C LEU A 139 20.15 12.67 -1.77
N ILE A 140 21.26 12.88 -2.48
CA ILE A 140 22.60 12.79 -1.92
C ILE A 140 22.96 14.17 -1.38
N LEU A 141 23.21 14.23 -0.07
CA LEU A 141 23.57 15.47 0.62
C LEU A 141 25.05 15.80 0.38
N SER A 142 25.37 17.09 0.27
CA SER A 142 26.75 17.56 0.12
C SER A 142 27.63 17.27 1.34
N GLN A 143 27.01 16.95 2.48
CA GLN A 143 27.68 16.57 3.72
C GLN A 143 26.78 15.59 4.49
N SER A 144 27.39 14.70 5.27
CA SER A 144 26.64 13.82 6.17
C SER A 144 26.01 14.60 7.31
N ILE A 145 24.79 14.22 7.68
CA ILE A 145 24.14 14.65 8.91
C ILE A 145 24.82 13.91 10.08
N PRO A 146 25.35 14.62 11.09
CA PRO A 146 25.95 13.98 12.25
C PRO A 146 24.94 13.10 13.00
N ALA A 147 25.39 11.93 13.49
CA ALA A 147 24.53 11.01 14.25
C ALA A 147 23.94 11.60 15.54
N SER A 148 24.55 12.68 16.06
CA SER A 148 24.02 13.47 17.19
C SER A 148 22.82 14.36 16.80
N VAL A 149 22.64 14.65 15.51
CA VAL A 149 21.53 15.45 14.98
C VAL A 149 20.39 14.55 14.54
N ALA A 150 20.68 13.53 13.73
CA ALA A 150 19.71 12.54 13.29
C ALA A 150 20.40 11.21 12.98
N LYS A 151 19.74 10.10 13.32
CA LYS A 151 20.16 8.76 12.94
C LYS A 151 19.33 8.27 11.76
N PRO A 152 19.92 7.65 10.73
CA PRO A 152 19.14 7.13 9.62
C PRO A 152 18.17 6.02 10.03
N ILE A 153 17.06 5.90 9.30
CA ILE A 153 16.11 4.78 9.40
C ILE A 153 16.51 3.63 8.48
N VAL A 154 15.82 2.50 8.62
CA VAL A 154 15.94 1.38 7.68
C VAL A 154 14.96 1.56 6.51
N PRO A 155 15.40 1.61 5.24
CA PRO A 155 14.47 1.44 4.12
C PRO A 155 14.03 -0.04 4.04
N GLY A 156 12.74 -0.28 3.88
CA GLY A 156 12.13 -1.60 3.82
C GLY A 156 12.43 -2.35 2.53
N VAL A 157 13.70 -2.67 2.31
CA VAL A 157 14.21 -3.33 1.10
C VAL A 157 14.65 -4.78 1.35
N GLN A 158 14.70 -5.21 2.61
CA GLN A 158 15.22 -6.55 2.96
C GLN A 158 14.21 -7.65 2.65
N TYR A 159 12.97 -7.43 3.04
CA TYR A 159 11.86 -8.38 2.94
C TYR A 159 10.75 -7.78 2.07
N LEU A 160 9.84 -8.61 1.60
CA LEU A 160 8.61 -8.11 0.97
C LEU A 160 7.80 -7.31 1.99
N MET A 161 7.19 -6.22 1.54
CA MET A 161 6.41 -5.31 2.38
C MET A 161 5.27 -6.03 3.14
N TRP A 162 4.70 -7.09 2.56
CA TRP A 162 3.61 -7.85 3.15
C TRP A 162 4.05 -9.10 3.91
N ASP A 163 5.35 -9.26 4.21
CA ASP A 163 5.83 -10.38 5.02
C ASP A 163 5.27 -10.29 6.45
N PRO A 164 4.32 -11.16 6.86
CA PRO A 164 3.65 -11.04 8.14
C PRO A 164 4.54 -11.43 9.32
N ASP A 165 5.66 -12.13 9.07
CA ASP A 165 6.65 -12.44 10.11
C ASP A 165 7.53 -11.22 10.43
N GLN A 166 7.55 -10.22 9.54
CA GLN A 166 8.39 -9.02 9.68
C GLN A 166 7.59 -7.79 10.07
N TYR A 167 6.37 -7.64 9.55
CA TYR A 167 5.67 -6.36 9.55
C TYR A 167 4.18 -6.47 9.88
N THR A 168 3.62 -5.39 10.43
CA THR A 168 2.18 -5.20 10.56
C THR A 168 1.64 -4.35 9.41
N PRO A 169 0.36 -4.52 9.01
CA PRO A 169 -0.26 -3.71 7.94
C PRO A 169 -0.70 -2.33 8.46
N ASN A 170 0.12 -1.70 9.30
CA ASN A 170 -0.12 -0.36 9.84
C ASN A 170 1.17 0.45 9.82
N PHE A 171 1.04 1.73 9.53
CA PHE A 171 2.15 2.65 9.51
C PHE A 171 1.78 3.99 10.14
N VAL A 172 2.79 4.80 10.42
CA VAL A 172 2.65 6.19 10.85
C VAL A 172 3.29 7.07 9.79
N GLY A 173 2.61 8.13 9.37
CA GLY A 173 3.19 9.20 8.55
C GLY A 173 3.89 10.22 9.44
N ILE A 174 5.08 10.67 9.04
CA ILE A 174 5.75 11.81 9.69
C ILE A 174 6.24 12.76 8.59
N GLY A 175 5.68 13.96 8.56
CA GLY A 175 5.85 14.90 7.45
C GLY A 175 5.65 16.36 7.85
N TYR A 176 5.80 17.25 6.88
CA TYR A 176 5.73 18.70 7.01
C TYR A 176 4.53 19.29 6.27
N GLY A 177 3.54 18.46 5.93
CA GLY A 177 2.34 18.87 5.23
C GLY A 177 1.41 19.75 6.08
N ILE A 178 0.39 20.24 5.39
CA ILE A 178 -0.74 20.96 5.99
C ILE A 178 -1.62 19.98 6.78
N THR A 179 -2.44 20.50 7.69
CA THR A 179 -3.19 19.63 8.62
C THR A 179 -4.61 19.34 8.19
N ALA A 180 -5.08 20.08 7.19
CA ALA A 180 -6.37 19.91 6.51
C ALA A 180 -6.24 20.59 5.14
N PRO A 181 -7.10 20.28 4.17
CA PRO A 181 -7.13 21.02 2.92
C PRO A 181 -7.26 22.53 3.19
N ASN A 182 -6.55 23.33 2.40
CA ASN A 182 -6.49 24.79 2.52
C ASN A 182 -5.87 25.36 3.82
N ALA A 183 -5.36 24.53 4.74
CA ALA A 183 -4.66 25.03 5.91
C ALA A 183 -3.32 25.68 5.53
N GLY A 184 -3.03 26.84 6.13
CA GLY A 184 -1.82 27.63 5.86
C GLY A 184 -0.63 27.29 6.74
N ASP A 185 -0.51 26.03 7.18
CA ASP A 185 0.35 25.66 8.31
C ASP A 185 1.40 24.58 7.98
N SER A 186 1.69 24.38 6.69
CA SER A 186 2.80 23.54 6.23
C SER A 186 4.16 23.98 6.81
N GLY A 187 5.15 23.10 6.75
CA GLY A 187 6.51 23.38 7.18
C GLY A 187 6.77 23.15 8.66
N THR A 188 5.81 22.61 9.42
CA THR A 188 6.04 22.08 10.78
C THR A 188 5.94 20.56 10.75
N ARG A 189 6.95 19.87 11.30
CA ARG A 189 6.98 18.41 11.36
C ARG A 189 5.92 17.89 12.30
N ARG A 190 5.20 16.90 11.81
CA ARG A 190 3.97 16.41 12.38
C ARG A 190 3.88 14.90 12.16
N LYS A 191 3.37 14.18 13.16
CA LYS A 191 3.27 12.72 13.20
C LYS A 191 1.81 12.30 13.21
N SER A 192 1.38 11.51 12.25
CA SER A 192 0.00 11.03 12.13
C SER A 192 -0.40 10.10 13.28
N LYS A 193 -1.70 9.84 13.40
CA LYS A 193 -2.19 8.60 14.03
C LYS A 193 -1.82 7.40 13.16
N PRO A 194 -1.88 6.16 13.69
CA PRO A 194 -1.72 4.97 12.86
C PRO A 194 -2.67 4.99 11.66
N ILE A 195 -2.14 4.66 10.49
CA ILE A 195 -2.82 4.54 9.22
C ILE A 195 -2.71 3.08 8.79
N SER A 196 -3.83 2.46 8.43
CA SER A 196 -3.84 1.09 7.93
C SER A 196 -3.41 1.03 6.48
N VAL A 197 -2.68 -0.02 6.13
CA VAL A 197 -2.49 -0.43 4.74
C VAL A 197 -3.79 -1.04 4.25
N LEU A 198 -4.33 -0.53 3.14
CA LEU A 198 -5.59 -0.99 2.57
C LEU A 198 -5.38 -2.11 1.55
N CYS A 199 -4.33 -2.00 0.73
CA CYS A 199 -3.95 -3.05 -0.21
C CYS A 199 -2.49 -2.92 -0.64
N ILE A 200 -1.90 -4.04 -1.07
CA ILE A 200 -0.57 -4.11 -1.67
C ILE A 200 -0.63 -5.04 -2.89
N PRO A 201 -0.27 -4.57 -4.10
CA PRO A 201 -0.20 -5.42 -5.29
C PRO A 201 0.78 -6.58 -5.09
N GLY A 202 0.32 -7.79 -5.39
CA GLY A 202 1.09 -9.03 -5.20
C GLY A 202 0.98 -9.66 -3.80
N SER A 203 0.38 -8.96 -2.83
CA SER A 203 0.05 -9.58 -1.55
C SER A 203 -1.08 -10.60 -1.73
N PRO A 204 -0.93 -11.85 -1.20
CA PRO A 204 -2.00 -12.84 -1.25
C PRO A 204 -3.18 -12.48 -0.32
N ASP A 205 -2.91 -11.76 0.77
CA ASP A 205 -3.89 -11.48 1.81
C ASP A 205 -4.53 -10.09 1.68
N MET A 206 -3.85 -9.14 1.01
CA MET A 206 -4.32 -7.77 0.81
C MET A 206 -4.15 -7.32 -0.65
N PRO A 207 -4.74 -8.00 -1.65
CA PRO A 207 -4.53 -7.66 -3.05
C PRO A 207 -5.14 -6.30 -3.41
N CYS A 208 -4.43 -5.53 -4.25
CA CYS A 208 -4.99 -4.31 -4.83
C CYS A 208 -5.77 -4.57 -6.13
N PRO A 209 -6.69 -3.67 -6.50
CA PRO A 209 -7.22 -3.60 -7.87
C PRO A 209 -6.10 -3.43 -8.90
N ALA A 210 -6.31 -3.94 -10.11
CA ALA A 210 -5.32 -3.91 -11.21
C ALA A 210 -4.92 -2.49 -11.66
N THR A 211 -5.66 -1.46 -11.25
CA THR A 211 -5.36 -0.05 -11.54
C THR A 211 -4.23 0.51 -10.68
N VAL A 212 -3.86 -0.16 -9.58
CA VAL A 212 -2.72 0.24 -8.74
C VAL A 212 -1.45 -0.37 -9.33
N ASN A 213 -0.41 0.44 -9.52
CA ASN A 213 0.85 -0.03 -10.09
C ASN A 213 1.52 -1.02 -9.13
N ALA A 214 2.14 -2.08 -9.66
CA ALA A 214 2.78 -3.14 -8.87
C ALA A 214 3.85 -2.65 -7.87
N LYS A 215 4.47 -1.50 -8.15
CA LYS A 215 5.51 -0.87 -7.30
C LYS A 215 4.93 0.10 -6.25
N GLU A 216 3.62 0.10 -6.05
CA GLU A 216 2.93 0.98 -5.10
C GLU A 216 2.16 0.21 -4.04
N PHE A 217 1.68 0.89 -3.01
CA PHE A 217 0.65 0.37 -2.10
C PHE A 217 -0.33 1.49 -1.70
N VAL A 218 -1.52 1.10 -1.25
CA VAL A 218 -2.56 2.04 -0.83
C VAL A 218 -2.70 2.00 0.68
N GLY A 219 -2.62 3.17 1.31
CA GLY A 219 -2.94 3.40 2.71
C GLY A 219 -4.26 4.15 2.89
N GLY A 220 -4.73 4.18 4.12
CA GLY A 220 -5.91 4.95 4.52
C GLY A 220 -5.69 6.47 4.48
N ASP A 221 -6.67 7.18 5.00
CA ASP A 221 -6.65 8.64 5.15
C ASP A 221 -5.60 9.09 6.17
N GLY A 222 -5.23 10.37 6.11
CA GLY A 222 -4.39 10.98 7.13
C GLY A 222 -3.11 11.64 6.62
N THR A 223 -2.92 11.82 5.31
CA THR A 223 -1.80 12.59 4.75
C THR A 223 -2.32 13.68 3.83
N CYS A 224 -1.69 14.87 3.85
CA CYS A 224 -2.14 16.04 3.12
C CYS A 224 -1.03 16.64 2.23
N SER A 225 -1.36 17.70 1.50
CA SER A 225 -0.40 18.45 0.70
C SER A 225 0.83 18.88 1.53
N GLY A 226 2.02 18.64 0.98
CA GLY A 226 3.31 18.86 1.66
C GLY A 226 3.83 17.67 2.48
N ASP A 227 3.00 16.66 2.76
CA ASP A 227 3.47 15.36 3.27
C ASP A 227 4.10 14.51 2.17
N SER A 228 3.97 14.91 0.89
CA SER A 228 4.62 14.29 -0.26
C SER A 228 6.09 13.93 0.03
N GLY A 229 6.46 12.68 -0.25
CA GLY A 229 7.78 12.13 0.03
C GLY A 229 8.02 11.69 1.47
N SER A 230 7.08 11.92 2.40
CA SER A 230 7.16 11.36 3.76
C SER A 230 7.19 9.84 3.71
N SER A 231 7.86 9.23 4.68
CA SER A 231 7.89 7.78 4.80
C SER A 231 6.63 7.24 5.46
N ALA A 232 6.19 6.06 5.02
CA ALA A 232 5.27 5.21 5.75
C ALA A 232 6.06 4.38 6.76
N TYR A 233 6.19 4.88 8.00
CA TYR A 233 6.97 4.22 9.04
C TYR A 233 6.20 3.04 9.63
N GLU A 234 6.74 1.82 9.54
CA GLU A 234 6.10 0.63 10.11
C GLU A 234 5.86 0.84 11.62
N MET A 235 4.61 0.64 12.04
CA MET A 235 4.12 1.14 13.33
C MET A 235 4.84 0.50 14.52
N ASP A 236 4.99 -0.83 14.51
CA ASP A 236 5.54 -1.58 15.64
C ASP A 236 7.04 -1.35 15.81
N LEU A 237 7.77 -1.30 14.71
CA LEU A 237 9.20 -1.02 14.65
C LEU A 237 9.50 0.43 15.03
N LEU A 238 8.65 1.38 14.59
CA LEU A 238 8.73 2.77 15.05
C LEU A 238 8.53 2.86 16.57
N ALA A 239 7.52 2.16 17.11
CA ALA A 239 7.25 2.13 18.56
C ALA A 239 8.41 1.50 19.36
N LYS A 240 9.13 0.54 18.77
CA LYS A 240 10.34 -0.09 19.34
C LYS A 240 11.60 0.76 19.19
N GLY A 241 11.54 1.94 18.55
CA GLY A 241 12.69 2.80 18.32
C GLY A 241 13.63 2.33 17.21
N ALA A 242 13.17 1.43 16.34
CA ALA A 242 13.89 0.89 15.19
C ALA A 242 13.14 1.23 13.89
N PRO A 243 12.93 2.52 13.59
CA PRO A 243 12.05 2.93 12.49
C PRO A 243 12.48 2.32 11.16
N LEU A 244 11.50 1.73 10.48
CA LEU A 244 11.61 1.20 9.13
C LEU A 244 10.54 1.87 8.26
N SER A 245 10.88 2.17 7.01
CA SER A 245 9.92 2.74 6.07
C SER A 245 9.52 1.71 5.00
N PHE A 246 8.22 1.60 4.71
CA PHE A 246 7.72 0.82 3.58
C PHE A 246 7.91 1.50 2.23
N GLY A 247 7.99 2.83 2.21
CA GLY A 247 7.98 3.59 0.97
C GLY A 247 7.81 5.08 1.21
N VAL A 248 7.72 5.84 0.12
CA VAL A 248 7.56 7.31 0.13
C VAL A 248 6.17 7.70 -0.37
N LEU A 249 5.54 8.67 0.28
CA LEU A 249 4.20 9.14 -0.09
C LEU A 249 4.26 9.80 -1.48
N SER A 250 3.59 9.20 -2.46
CA SER A 250 3.52 9.72 -3.81
C SER A 250 2.34 10.67 -3.98
N ARG A 251 1.15 10.24 -3.55
CA ARG A 251 -0.09 11.00 -3.79
C ARG A 251 -1.15 10.70 -2.74
N GLY A 252 -2.08 11.65 -2.62
CA GLY A 252 -3.32 11.54 -1.86
C GLY A 252 -4.40 12.34 -2.58
N GLY A 253 -5.63 12.25 -2.07
CA GLY A 253 -6.78 13.00 -2.54
C GLY A 253 -7.31 13.93 -1.47
N GLU A 254 -8.42 14.58 -1.82
CA GLU A 254 -9.24 15.37 -0.90
C GLU A 254 -10.68 14.89 -1.06
N SER A 255 -11.48 15.01 0.00
CA SER A 255 -12.92 14.76 -0.05
C SER A 255 -13.60 15.71 -1.03
N ASP A 256 -14.77 15.33 -1.54
CA ASP A 256 -15.52 16.14 -2.51
C ASP A 256 -15.88 17.54 -1.97
N ASP A 257 -16.06 17.66 -0.65
CA ASP A 257 -16.31 18.92 0.04
C ASP A 257 -15.03 19.72 0.36
N GLY A 258 -13.85 19.17 0.04
CA GLY A 258 -12.56 19.78 0.27
C GLY A 258 -12.23 19.99 1.75
N THR A 259 -12.79 19.18 2.65
CA THR A 259 -12.59 19.34 4.10
C THR A 259 -11.61 18.32 4.70
N MET A 260 -11.39 17.20 4.02
CA MET A 260 -10.53 16.11 4.48
C MET A 260 -9.55 15.68 3.41
N CYS A 261 -8.31 15.43 3.79
CA CYS A 261 -7.36 14.71 2.98
C CYS A 261 -7.69 13.22 3.02
N MET A 262 -7.85 12.62 1.84
CA MET A 262 -8.37 11.26 1.66
C MET A 262 -7.38 10.38 0.91
N GLY A 263 -7.23 9.16 1.39
CA GLY A 263 -6.39 8.13 0.79
C GLY A 263 -4.91 8.51 0.74
N SER A 264 -4.09 7.49 0.57
CA SER A 264 -2.67 7.68 0.34
C SER A 264 -2.14 6.57 -0.54
N VAL A 265 -1.29 6.93 -1.50
CA VAL A 265 -0.56 5.97 -2.33
C VAL A 265 0.92 6.25 -2.21
N TYR A 266 1.66 5.19 -1.94
CA TYR A 266 3.09 5.23 -1.67
C TYR A 266 3.85 4.41 -2.72
N THR A 267 5.02 4.90 -3.10
CA THR A 267 5.99 4.13 -3.89
C THR A 267 6.80 3.24 -2.94
N ARG A 268 6.83 1.93 -3.22
CA ARG A 268 7.38 0.90 -2.33
C ARG A 268 8.90 0.81 -2.36
N PHE A 269 9.54 0.65 -1.20
CA PHE A 269 10.99 0.41 -1.15
C PHE A 269 11.38 -1.00 -1.61
N ASP A 270 10.64 -2.04 -1.22
CA ASP A 270 10.96 -3.41 -1.61
C ASP A 270 10.91 -3.63 -3.13
N ALA A 271 9.98 -2.97 -3.82
CA ALA A 271 9.87 -2.97 -5.27
C ALA A 271 10.93 -2.12 -6.00
N HIS A 272 11.64 -1.25 -5.27
CA HIS A 272 12.73 -0.39 -5.77
C HIS A 272 14.08 -0.73 -5.13
N ARG A 273 14.22 -1.95 -4.61
CA ARG A 273 15.40 -2.40 -3.86
C ARG A 273 16.71 -2.10 -4.59
N ASP A 274 16.83 -2.53 -5.85
CA ASP A 274 18.09 -2.43 -6.59
C ASP A 274 18.52 -0.97 -6.79
N PHE A 275 17.56 -0.13 -7.17
CA PHE A 275 17.75 1.32 -7.26
C PHE A 275 18.24 1.92 -5.93
N VAL A 276 17.62 1.54 -4.80
CA VAL A 276 18.01 2.04 -3.48
C VAL A 276 19.44 1.61 -3.13
N LEU A 277 19.80 0.34 -3.37
CA LEU A 277 21.13 -0.17 -3.07
C LEU A 277 22.21 0.45 -3.94
N GLU A 278 21.95 0.62 -5.23
CA GLU A 278 22.89 1.22 -6.17
C GLU A 278 23.24 2.65 -5.71
N VAL A 279 22.23 3.46 -5.43
CA VAL A 279 22.44 4.83 -4.97
C VAL A 279 23.09 4.87 -3.59
N ALA A 280 22.68 3.98 -2.68
CA ALA A 280 23.26 3.88 -1.34
C ALA A 280 24.76 3.56 -1.39
N LYS A 281 25.16 2.62 -2.25
CA LYS A 281 26.55 2.23 -2.47
C LYS A 281 27.35 3.37 -3.12
N ALA A 282 26.79 4.02 -4.14
CA ALA A 282 27.44 5.16 -4.79
C ALA A 282 27.62 6.35 -3.83
N ALA A 283 26.57 6.72 -3.09
CA ALA A 283 26.58 7.85 -2.16
C ALA A 283 27.48 7.62 -0.94
N SER A 284 27.72 6.37 -0.55
CA SER A 284 28.65 5.99 0.51
C SER A 284 30.10 5.82 0.03
N ASN A 285 30.37 6.07 -1.26
CA ASN A 285 31.63 5.78 -1.93
C ASN A 285 32.06 4.33 -1.68
N ASP A 286 31.23 3.38 -2.11
CA ASP A 286 31.43 1.94 -1.89
C ASP A 286 31.62 1.58 -0.41
N TRP A 287 30.80 2.17 0.46
CA TRP A 287 30.81 1.96 1.93
C TRP A 287 32.12 2.37 2.61
N THR A 288 32.92 3.24 1.98
CA THR A 288 34.16 3.77 2.59
C THR A 288 33.88 4.95 3.52
N LEU A 289 32.77 5.67 3.34
CA LEU A 289 32.38 6.79 4.22
C LEU A 289 31.81 6.32 5.56
N TYR A 290 31.17 5.16 5.59
CA TYR A 290 30.59 4.53 6.78
C TYR A 290 30.33 3.04 6.51
N PRO A 291 30.29 2.18 7.56
CA PRO A 291 30.08 0.75 7.39
C PRO A 291 28.80 0.43 6.61
N GLU A 292 28.87 -0.60 5.78
CA GLU A 292 27.72 -1.13 5.07
C GLU A 292 26.62 -1.54 6.06
N PRO A 293 25.40 -0.98 5.96
CA PRO A 293 24.30 -1.35 6.84
C PRO A 293 23.81 -2.78 6.58
N SER A 294 23.39 -3.49 7.63
CA SER A 294 22.85 -4.85 7.50
C SER A 294 21.61 -4.95 6.60
N TRP A 295 20.88 -3.84 6.40
CA TRP A 295 19.69 -3.83 5.56
C TRP A 295 20.00 -3.95 4.05
N THR A 296 21.25 -3.83 3.65
CA THR A 296 21.66 -4.05 2.26
C THR A 296 21.61 -5.53 1.88
N ALA A 297 21.53 -6.46 2.83
CA ALA A 297 21.37 -7.88 2.56
C ALA A 297 19.91 -8.24 2.23
N TYR A 298 19.67 -8.81 1.06
CA TYR A 298 18.34 -9.30 0.70
C TYR A 298 17.97 -10.49 1.57
N LYS A 299 16.73 -10.51 2.05
CA LYS A 299 16.14 -11.64 2.75
C LYS A 299 14.96 -12.11 1.90
N PRO A 300 15.18 -13.11 1.04
CA PRO A 300 14.06 -13.65 0.27
C PRO A 300 12.96 -14.07 1.24
N PRO A 301 11.68 -13.93 0.85
CA PRO A 301 10.60 -14.58 1.57
C PRO A 301 11.02 -16.01 1.82
N ALA A 302 10.70 -16.55 3.00
CA ALA A 302 10.86 -17.97 3.19
C ALA A 302 10.14 -18.65 2.02
N THR A 303 10.90 -19.24 1.08
CA THR A 303 10.35 -20.29 0.24
C THR A 303 9.68 -21.22 1.24
N PRO A 304 8.37 -21.52 1.10
CA PRO A 304 7.74 -22.46 2.02
C PRO A 304 8.68 -23.64 2.10
N LYS A 305 9.26 -23.86 3.29
CA LYS A 305 10.24 -24.92 3.48
C LYS A 305 9.59 -26.16 2.87
N PRO A 306 10.27 -26.89 1.96
CA PRO A 306 9.96 -28.31 1.86
C PRO A 306 10.01 -28.79 3.30
N LYS A 307 8.90 -29.33 3.83
CA LYS A 307 8.93 -29.94 5.16
C LYS A 307 10.16 -30.85 5.17
N ASP A 308 11.14 -30.51 6.02
CA ASP A 308 12.41 -31.20 6.09
C ASP A 308 12.10 -32.70 6.14
N ALA A 309 12.53 -33.44 5.11
CA ALA A 309 12.51 -34.89 5.11
C ALA A 309 13.42 -35.32 6.28
N GLY A 310 12.82 -35.61 7.43
CA GLY A 310 13.54 -36.20 8.54
C GLY A 310 14.27 -37.45 8.06
N ALA A 311 15.55 -37.57 8.40
CA ALA A 311 16.28 -38.82 8.26
C ALA A 311 15.45 -39.96 8.87
N PRO A 312 15.47 -41.15 8.26
CA PRO A 312 14.39 -42.12 8.38
C PRO A 312 14.33 -42.69 9.81
N PRO A 313 13.18 -42.63 10.51
CA PRO A 313 12.84 -43.69 11.43
C PRO A 313 12.56 -44.93 10.58
N ALA A 314 13.20 -46.03 10.95
CA ALA A 314 12.88 -47.34 10.39
C ALA A 314 11.36 -47.56 10.45
N ASP A 315 10.83 -48.05 9.33
CA ASP A 315 9.52 -48.68 9.16
C ASP A 315 8.31 -47.98 9.79
N SER A 316 7.57 -47.22 8.97
CA SER A 316 6.09 -47.31 8.90
C SER A 316 5.53 -46.36 7.82
N GLY A 317 4.75 -46.91 6.90
CA GLY A 317 4.14 -46.18 5.79
C GLY A 317 3.26 -45.01 6.25
N THR A 318 3.47 -43.84 5.66
CA THR A 318 2.67 -42.64 5.94
C THR A 318 1.78 -42.29 4.74
N LYS A 319 0.53 -41.99 5.07
CA LYS A 319 -0.65 -41.74 4.24
C LYS A 319 -0.66 -40.29 3.70
N PRO A 320 -1.11 -40.01 2.46
CA PRO A 320 -1.21 -38.64 1.92
C PRO A 320 -2.46 -37.91 2.43
N SER A 321 -2.38 -36.58 2.53
CA SER A 321 -3.43 -35.71 3.07
C SER A 321 -4.06 -34.81 1.99
N GLY A 322 -4.60 -35.43 0.95
CA GLY A 322 -5.44 -34.83 -0.09
C GLY A 322 -6.28 -35.93 -0.75
N PHE A 323 -7.40 -35.58 -1.37
CA PHE A 323 -8.21 -36.55 -2.08
C PHE A 323 -7.48 -37.04 -3.34
N GLY A 324 -7.43 -38.35 -3.53
CA GLY A 324 -6.76 -39.02 -4.64
C GLY A 324 -7.52 -38.86 -5.96
N LEU A 325 -6.87 -39.23 -7.07
CA LEU A 325 -7.48 -39.17 -8.41
C LEU A 325 -8.81 -39.96 -8.44
N GLY A 326 -9.89 -39.34 -8.91
CA GLY A 326 -11.25 -39.89 -8.96
C GLY A 326 -12.09 -39.70 -7.69
N GLU A 327 -11.53 -39.19 -6.60
CA GLU A 327 -12.28 -38.90 -5.38
C GLU A 327 -13.05 -37.56 -5.49
N ALA A 328 -14.23 -37.48 -4.86
CA ALA A 328 -15.07 -36.29 -4.94
C ALA A 328 -14.42 -35.07 -4.28
N CYS A 329 -14.61 -33.89 -4.88
CA CYS A 329 -14.04 -32.63 -4.42
C CYS A 329 -15.00 -31.47 -4.62
N GLU A 330 -14.79 -30.36 -3.91
CA GLU A 330 -15.56 -29.13 -4.13
C GLU A 330 -14.71 -28.05 -4.81
N ARG A 331 -13.41 -28.02 -4.50
CA ARG A 331 -12.46 -27.02 -5.00
C ARG A 331 -11.11 -27.68 -5.26
N ASN A 332 -10.34 -27.08 -6.17
CA ASN A 332 -8.98 -27.53 -6.55
C ASN A 332 -8.09 -27.88 -5.36
N LYS A 333 -8.17 -27.13 -4.25
CA LYS A 333 -7.32 -27.36 -3.07
C LYS A 333 -7.53 -28.75 -2.42
N ASP A 334 -8.71 -29.34 -2.58
CA ASP A 334 -9.11 -30.61 -1.95
C ASP A 334 -8.35 -31.80 -2.55
N CYS A 335 -7.96 -31.69 -3.82
CA CYS A 335 -7.26 -32.72 -4.57
C CYS A 335 -5.76 -32.69 -4.34
N GLU A 336 -5.13 -33.87 -4.32
CA GLU A 336 -3.68 -34.02 -4.29
C GLU A 336 -3.02 -33.33 -5.50
N SER A 337 -3.64 -33.47 -6.68
CA SER A 337 -3.24 -32.88 -7.96
C SER A 337 -3.50 -31.38 -8.11
N LYS A 338 -4.26 -30.79 -7.19
CA LYS A 338 -4.79 -29.42 -7.29
C LYS A 338 -5.75 -29.17 -8.44
N VAL A 339 -6.37 -30.22 -8.98
CA VAL A 339 -7.34 -30.12 -10.05
C VAL A 339 -8.62 -30.84 -9.63
N CYS A 340 -9.68 -30.07 -9.38
CA CYS A 340 -11.03 -30.56 -9.14
C CYS A 340 -11.87 -30.24 -10.39
N ALA A 341 -12.26 -31.27 -11.13
CA ALA A 341 -12.85 -31.13 -12.46
C ALA A 341 -14.20 -31.84 -12.56
N ASP A 342 -15.07 -31.35 -13.45
CA ASP A 342 -16.35 -31.98 -13.77
C ASP A 342 -16.11 -33.26 -14.58
N VAL A 343 -16.71 -34.38 -14.14
CA VAL A 343 -16.54 -35.69 -14.79
C VAL A 343 -17.63 -36.01 -15.83
N GLY A 344 -18.51 -35.07 -16.15
CA GLY A 344 -19.42 -35.14 -17.30
C GLY A 344 -20.92 -35.24 -16.97
N ASP A 345 -21.30 -35.18 -15.70
CA ASP A 345 -22.70 -35.18 -15.22
C ASP A 345 -23.00 -34.07 -14.19
N GLY A 346 -22.08 -33.11 -14.03
CA GLY A 346 -22.14 -32.07 -13.00
C GLY A 346 -21.50 -32.47 -11.67
N THR A 347 -20.97 -33.70 -11.56
CA THR A 347 -20.20 -34.16 -10.40
C THR A 347 -18.74 -33.74 -10.54
N LEU A 348 -18.16 -33.24 -9.45
CA LEU A 348 -16.75 -32.85 -9.38
C LEU A 348 -15.91 -33.96 -8.74
N ALA A 349 -14.80 -34.32 -9.38
CA ALA A 349 -13.82 -35.24 -8.84
C ALA A 349 -12.39 -34.77 -9.12
N CYS A 350 -11.47 -35.26 -8.29
CA CYS A 350 -10.05 -34.96 -8.42
C CYS A 350 -9.49 -35.56 -9.70
N SER A 351 -8.94 -34.71 -10.56
CA SER A 351 -8.35 -35.08 -11.84
C SER A 351 -6.89 -34.63 -11.91
N GLN A 352 -6.22 -34.81 -13.04
CA GLN A 352 -4.89 -34.23 -13.29
C GLN A 352 -4.75 -33.94 -14.78
N ALA A 353 -3.83 -33.05 -15.13
CA ALA A 353 -3.55 -32.75 -16.54
C ALA A 353 -2.97 -33.97 -17.25
N CYS A 354 -3.36 -34.17 -18.51
CA CYS A 354 -2.86 -35.22 -19.37
C CYS A 354 -2.69 -34.73 -20.80
N ASP A 355 -1.91 -35.49 -21.56
CA ASP A 355 -1.65 -35.23 -22.98
C ASP A 355 -2.43 -36.24 -23.81
N GLU A 356 -3.40 -35.74 -24.60
CA GLU A 356 -4.25 -36.57 -25.46
C GLU A 356 -3.47 -37.30 -26.57
N ALA A 357 -2.26 -36.84 -26.89
CA ALA A 357 -1.37 -37.51 -27.85
C ALA A 357 -0.59 -38.68 -27.23
N SER A 358 -0.68 -38.89 -25.91
CA SER A 358 0.06 -39.90 -25.16
C SER A 358 -0.87 -40.86 -24.42
N GLU A 359 -0.87 -42.12 -24.84
CA GLU A 359 -1.70 -43.18 -24.23
C GLU A 359 -1.33 -43.50 -22.77
N SER A 360 -0.16 -43.08 -22.29
CA SER A 360 0.31 -43.33 -20.91
C SER A 360 0.23 -42.10 -20.01
N SER A 361 -0.49 -41.05 -20.42
CA SER A 361 -0.56 -39.79 -19.68
C SER A 361 -1.49 -39.84 -18.45
N CYS A 362 -2.36 -40.85 -18.37
CA CYS A 362 -3.23 -41.10 -17.21
C CYS A 362 -2.95 -42.45 -16.54
N PRO A 363 -3.16 -42.56 -15.21
CA PRO A 363 -3.06 -43.84 -14.50
C PRO A 363 -4.11 -44.85 -14.97
N GLU A 364 -3.87 -46.12 -14.69
CA GLU A 364 -4.78 -47.21 -15.02
C GLU A 364 -6.20 -46.95 -14.45
N GLY A 365 -7.23 -47.13 -15.29
CA GLY A 365 -8.63 -46.83 -14.95
C GLY A 365 -9.09 -45.41 -15.29
N PHE A 366 -8.21 -44.55 -15.82
CA PHE A 366 -8.52 -43.19 -16.25
C PHE A 366 -8.13 -42.98 -17.71
N GLU A 367 -8.94 -42.21 -18.43
CA GLU A 367 -8.73 -41.82 -19.81
C GLU A 367 -8.52 -40.31 -19.91
N CYS A 368 -7.56 -39.91 -20.75
CA CYS A 368 -7.34 -38.50 -21.03
C CYS A 368 -8.47 -37.97 -21.90
N ARG A 369 -9.28 -37.08 -21.36
CA ARG A 369 -10.40 -36.43 -22.05
C ARG A 369 -10.39 -34.95 -21.70
N GLU A 370 -10.41 -34.08 -22.71
CA GLU A 370 -10.34 -32.63 -22.53
C GLU A 370 -9.08 -32.21 -21.74
N SER A 371 -7.95 -32.87 -22.04
CA SER A 371 -6.67 -32.71 -21.33
C SER A 371 -6.70 -33.00 -19.82
N LEU A 372 -7.70 -33.76 -19.34
CA LEU A 372 -7.85 -34.19 -17.94
C LEU A 372 -8.00 -35.71 -17.81
N CYS A 373 -7.40 -36.30 -16.78
CA CYS A 373 -7.59 -37.72 -16.47
C CYS A 373 -8.95 -37.94 -15.80
N LEU A 374 -9.92 -38.44 -16.55
CA LEU A 374 -11.26 -38.74 -16.07
C LEU A 374 -11.46 -40.26 -16.01
N ALA A 375 -12.26 -40.76 -15.08
CA ALA A 375 -12.51 -42.19 -14.96
C ALA A 375 -13.00 -42.77 -16.30
N ALA A 376 -12.42 -43.89 -16.73
CA ALA A 376 -12.82 -44.55 -17.96
C ALA A 376 -14.30 -44.94 -17.86
N ALA A 377 -15.07 -44.71 -18.92
CA ALA A 377 -16.46 -45.16 -18.95
C ALA A 377 -16.47 -46.70 -18.76
N PRO A 378 -17.36 -47.26 -17.92
CA PRO A 378 -17.40 -48.70 -17.74
C PRO A 378 -17.63 -49.38 -19.09
N ALA A 379 -16.81 -50.40 -19.37
CA ALA A 379 -16.96 -51.20 -20.58
C ALA A 379 -18.42 -51.68 -20.70
N PRO A 380 -19.04 -51.60 -21.89
CA PRO A 380 -20.39 -52.11 -22.07
C PRO A 380 -20.40 -53.57 -21.66
N ALA A 381 -21.36 -53.93 -20.81
CA ALA A 381 -21.49 -55.28 -20.28
C ALA A 381 -21.52 -56.31 -21.44
N PRO A 382 -20.89 -57.49 -21.28
CA PRO A 382 -21.08 -58.58 -22.23
C PRO A 382 -22.58 -58.84 -22.37
N PRO A 383 -23.09 -59.12 -23.59
CA PRO A 383 -24.53 -59.20 -23.82
C PRO A 383 -25.12 -60.32 -22.97
N ALA A 384 -25.84 -59.93 -21.92
CA ALA A 384 -26.64 -60.85 -21.14
C ALA A 384 -27.90 -61.21 -21.94
N ALA A 385 -28.27 -62.49 -21.84
CA ALA A 385 -29.31 -63.14 -22.62
C ALA A 385 -30.61 -62.34 -22.73
N THR A 386 -31.16 -62.34 -23.93
CA THR A 386 -32.43 -61.72 -24.30
C THR A 386 -33.58 -62.23 -23.44
N THR A 387 -34.08 -61.40 -22.53
CA THR A 387 -35.47 -61.50 -22.06
C THR A 387 -36.24 -60.30 -22.56
N THR A 388 -37.00 -60.55 -23.62
CA THR A 388 -37.93 -59.63 -24.27
C THR A 388 -38.98 -59.18 -23.25
N THR A 389 -39.00 -57.90 -22.92
CA THR A 389 -40.20 -57.29 -22.34
C THR A 389 -40.48 -55.97 -23.05
N THR A 390 -41.55 -55.99 -23.83
CA THR A 390 -42.03 -54.92 -24.71
C THR A 390 -42.80 -53.90 -23.88
N THR A 391 -42.39 -52.64 -23.85
CA THR A 391 -43.32 -51.51 -23.60
C THR A 391 -42.88 -50.26 -24.35
N THR A 392 -43.71 -49.88 -25.31
CA THR A 392 -43.71 -48.69 -26.16
C THR A 392 -43.98 -47.39 -25.39
N GLY A 393 -43.30 -46.30 -25.73
CA GLY A 393 -43.64 -44.93 -25.29
C GLY A 393 -43.06 -43.87 -26.23
N CYS A 394 -43.93 -43.06 -26.84
CA CYS A 394 -43.69 -42.23 -28.01
C CYS A 394 -42.96 -40.89 -27.73
N ALA A 395 -42.19 -40.45 -28.73
CA ALA A 395 -41.61 -39.12 -28.84
C ALA A 395 -42.68 -38.06 -29.13
N ALA A 396 -42.59 -36.89 -28.48
CA ALA A 396 -43.41 -35.72 -28.77
C ALA A 396 -42.54 -34.59 -29.34
N THR A 397 -42.87 -34.19 -30.57
CA THR A 397 -42.35 -33.04 -31.32
C THR A 397 -42.88 -31.71 -30.78
N PRO A 398 -42.13 -30.58 -30.89
CA PRO A 398 -42.69 -29.25 -30.63
C PRO A 398 -43.53 -28.78 -31.83
N GLY A 399 -44.84 -28.63 -31.62
CA GLY A 399 -45.78 -28.07 -32.60
C GLY A 399 -45.79 -26.54 -32.57
N SER A 400 -45.71 -25.94 -33.76
CA SER A 400 -45.96 -24.52 -33.99
C SER A 400 -47.44 -24.27 -34.28
N SER A 401 -48.03 -23.21 -33.70
CA SER A 401 -49.24 -22.59 -34.29
C SER A 401 -49.49 -21.15 -33.78
N ALA A 402 -49.30 -20.23 -34.73
CA ALA A 402 -49.99 -18.97 -35.06
C ALA A 402 -50.86 -18.19 -34.04
N LEU A 403 -50.47 -16.90 -33.89
CA LEU A 403 -51.23 -15.64 -34.10
C LEU A 403 -52.74 -15.57 -33.75
N SER A 404 -53.09 -14.60 -32.89
CA SER A 404 -54.32 -13.80 -33.00
C SER A 404 -54.06 -12.34 -32.59
N TRP A 405 -54.43 -11.42 -33.47
CA TRP A 405 -54.40 -9.96 -33.29
C TRP A 405 -55.50 -9.46 -32.35
N CYS A 406 -55.22 -8.38 -31.61
CA CYS A 406 -56.14 -7.23 -31.51
C CYS A 406 -55.44 -5.98 -30.97
N SER A 407 -55.82 -4.84 -31.55
CA SER A 407 -55.20 -3.52 -31.51
C SER A 407 -55.84 -2.59 -30.47
N ALA A 408 -55.10 -1.57 -30.01
CA ALA A 408 -55.54 -0.19 -29.67
C ALA A 408 -54.40 0.49 -28.85
N ILE A 409 -53.50 1.29 -29.43
CA ILE A 409 -53.53 2.73 -29.77
C ILE A 409 -53.81 3.70 -28.59
N PHE A 410 -52.95 4.73 -28.54
CA PHE A 410 -52.99 6.05 -27.87
C PHE A 410 -52.32 6.13 -26.47
N GLY A 411 -51.42 7.08 -26.18
CA GLY A 411 -51.03 8.27 -26.92
C GLY A 411 -49.78 8.95 -26.37
N ALA A 412 -49.17 9.74 -27.25
CA ALA A 412 -48.04 10.63 -27.03
C ALA A 412 -48.45 11.94 -26.34
N ALA A 413 -47.50 12.59 -25.65
CA ALA A 413 -47.25 14.04 -25.60
C ALA A 413 -46.35 14.36 -24.38
N ALA A 414 -45.46 15.34 -24.38
CA ALA A 414 -44.87 16.15 -25.43
C ALA A 414 -43.67 16.88 -24.81
N VAL A 415 -42.61 17.00 -25.59
CA VAL A 415 -41.46 17.89 -25.41
C VAL A 415 -41.88 19.30 -25.85
N LEU A 416 -41.66 20.30 -24.98
CA LEU A 416 -41.59 21.73 -25.32
C LEU A 416 -40.61 22.38 -24.32
N GLY A 417 -39.66 23.22 -24.70
CA GLY A 417 -39.35 23.76 -26.00
C GLY A 417 -38.08 24.61 -25.93
N ALA A 418 -37.41 24.72 -27.06
CA ALA A 418 -36.50 25.81 -27.35
C ALA A 418 -37.09 26.61 -28.51
N VAL A 419 -36.87 27.94 -28.51
CA VAL A 419 -36.33 28.71 -29.65
C VAL A 419 -36.59 30.22 -29.44
N ARG A 420 -35.46 30.97 -29.39
CA ARG A 420 -35.11 32.29 -30.02
C ARG A 420 -36.17 33.43 -30.02
N ARG A 421 -35.84 34.74 -29.94
CA ARG A 421 -34.73 35.50 -30.56
C ARG A 421 -34.80 37.00 -30.16
N ARG A 422 -33.62 37.62 -30.02
CA ARG A 422 -33.17 38.94 -30.57
C ARG A 422 -33.56 40.31 -29.96
N ARG A 423 -32.48 41.13 -29.87
CA ARG A 423 -32.34 42.62 -29.82
C ARG A 423 -32.18 43.15 -28.39
N ARG A 424 -31.16 43.92 -28.00
CA ARG A 424 -30.20 44.80 -28.69
C ARG A 424 -28.80 44.63 -28.12
#